data_AF-A0A7G9RYS9-F1
#
_entry.id   AF-A0A7G9RYS9-F1
#
_cell.length_a   1.000
_cell.length_b   1.000
_cell.length_c   1.000
_cell.angle_alpha   90.00
_cell.angle_beta   90.00
_cell.angle_gamma   90.00
#
_symmetry.space_group_name_H-M   'P 1'
#
loop_
_entity.id
_entity.type
_entity.pdbx_description
1 polymer ?
#
loop_
_entity_poly.entity_id
_entity_poly.type
_entity_poly.pdbx_seq_one_letter_code
_entity_poly.pdbx_strand_id
1 'polypeptide(L)' 'MEHENKSIQDLTIAIDKYIEYYNNKRIKCKLKGLTPSQYRNQSFSLYV' A
#
# COMPACT_ATOMS: atom_id res chain seq x y z
N MET A 1 -0.31 -12.50 -17.76
CA MET A 1 -0.41 -11.35 -18.67
C MET A 1 0.07 -10.13 -17.91
N GLU A 2 1.28 -9.67 -18.19
CA GLU A 2 1.76 -8.38 -17.71
C GLU A 2 0.98 -7.29 -18.44
N HIS A 3 0.32 -6.40 -17.70
CA HIS A 3 -0.28 -5.21 -18.29
C HIS A 3 0.88 -4.29 -18.70
N GLU A 4 1.29 -4.35 -19.96
CA GLU A 4 2.07 -3.27 -20.57
C GLU A 4 1.27 -1.98 -20.40
N ASN A 5 1.74 -1.05 -19.57
CA ASN A 5 1.17 0.29 -19.47
C ASN A 5 1.57 1.05 -20.74
N LYS A 6 0.72 0.97 -21.77
CA LYS A 6 1.03 1.44 -23.13
C LYS A 6 1.07 2.97 -23.23
N SER A 7 0.54 3.68 -22.23
CA SER A 7 0.55 5.14 -22.11
C SER A 7 1.08 5.60 -20.75
N ILE A 8 1.64 6.81 -20.70
CA ILE A 8 2.04 7.47 -19.45
C ILE A 8 0.85 7.57 -18.48
N GLN A 9 -0.35 7.82 -18.99
CA GLN A 9 -1.57 7.87 -18.17
C GLN A 9 -1.88 6.52 -17.50
N ASP A 10 -1.75 5.43 -18.25
CA ASP A 10 -1.96 4.08 -17.71
C ASP A 10 -0.93 3.74 -16.62
N LEU A 11 0.32 4.16 -16.84
CA LEU A 11 1.39 3.98 -15.86
C LEU A 11 1.09 4.74 -14.57
N THR A 12 0.67 6.00 -14.65
CA THR A 12 0.28 6.79 -13.48
C THR A 12 -0.84 6.12 -12.70
N ILE A 13 -1.90 5.68 -13.40
CA ILE A 13 -3.02 4.97 -12.77
C ILE A 13 -2.56 3.67 -12.10
N ALA A 14 -1.66 2.92 -12.74
CA ALA A 14 -1.13 1.69 -12.18
C ALA A 14 -0.29 1.95 -10.91
N ILE A 15 0.52 3.01 -10.90
CA ILE A 15 1.29 3.44 -9.74
C ILE A 15 0.37 3.85 -8.59
N ASP A 16 -0.65 4.68 -8.84
CA ASP A 16 -1.60 5.12 -7.82
C ASP A 16 -2.34 3.94 -7.19
N LYS A 17 -2.81 3.01 -8.02
CA LYS A 17 -3.44 1.76 -7.55
C LYS A 17 -2.49 0.92 -6.70
N TYR A 18 -1.22 0.85 -7.08
CA TYR A 18 -0.23 0.11 -6.32
C TYR A 18 0.07 0.77 -4.97
N ILE A 19 0.18 2.10 -4.91
CA ILE A 19 0.37 2.86 -3.66
C ILE A 19 -0.81 2.61 -2.71
N GLU A 20 -2.04 2.70 -3.22
CA GLU A 20 -3.26 2.45 -2.44
C GLU A 20 -3.29 1.01 -1.89
N TYR A 21 -3.02 0.03 -2.74
CA TYR A 21 -2.91 -1.36 -2.31
C TYR A 21 -1.84 -1.52 -1.22
N TYR A 22 -0.65 -0.97 -1.43
CA TYR A 22 0.47 -1.14 -0.52
C TYR A 22 0.18 -0.53 0.85
N ASN A 23 -0.41 0.67 0.90
CA ASN A 23 -0.65 1.37 2.16
C ASN A 23 -1.84 0.80 2.94
N ASN A 24 -2.93 0.45 2.24
CA ASN A 24 -4.23 0.24 2.87
C ASN A 24 -4.77 -1.18 2.75
N LYS A 25 -4.25 -2.02 1.85
CA LYS A 25 -4.81 -3.36 1.58
C LYS A 25 -3.82 -4.49 1.82
N ARG A 26 -2.52 -4.21 1.73
CA ARG A 26 -1.49 -5.22 1.93
C ARG A 26 -1.47 -5.66 3.39
N ILE A 27 -1.75 -6.93 3.65
CA ILE A 27 -1.63 -7.53 4.97
C ILE A 27 -0.35 -8.35 5.02
N LYS A 28 0.43 -8.22 6.10
CA LYS A 28 1.66 -9.00 6.30
C LYS A 28 1.61 -9.67 7.67
N CYS A 29 1.91 -10.97 7.74
CA CYS A 29 1.83 -11.72 9.00
C CYS A 29 2.66 -11.09 10.13
N LYS A 30 3.83 -10.52 9.79
CA LYS A 30 4.69 -9.79 10.74
C LYS A 30 4.05 -8.55 11.38
N LEU A 31 3.02 -7.99 10.74
CA LEU A 31 2.28 -6.82 11.23
C LEU A 31 1.02 -7.23 12.00
N LYS A 32 0.89 -8.52 12.37
CA LYS A 32 -0.26 -9.05 13.14
C LYS A 32 -1.62 -8.75 12.49
N GLY A 33 -1.68 -8.83 11.16
CA GLY A 33 -2.90 -8.57 10.40
C GLY A 33 -3.16 -7.09 10.07
N LEU A 34 -2.31 -6.17 10.54
CA LEU A 34 -2.46 -4.75 10.25
C LEU A 34 -1.92 -4.39 8.86
N THR A 35 -2.54 -3.39 8.26
CA THR A 35 -2.03 -2.73 7.05
C THR A 35 -0.80 -1.87 7.40
N PRO A 36 0.07 -1.55 6.42
CA PRO A 36 1.23 -0.70 6.68
C PRO A 36 0.87 0.66 7.28
N SER A 37 -0.24 1.27 6.86
CA SER A 37 -0.70 2.54 7.44
C SER A 37 -1.13 2.38 8.90
N GLN A 38 -1.94 1.35 9.21
CA GLN A 38 -2.37 1.05 10.57
C GLN A 38 -1.19 0.76 11.52
N TYR A 39 -0.21 -0.01 11.06
CA TYR A 39 0.97 -0.34 11.86
C TYR A 39 1.82 0.91 12.20
N ARG A 40 1.97 1.86 11.27
CA ARG A 40 2.65 3.14 11.53
C ARG A 40 1.90 3.95 12.59
N ASN A 41 0.58 4.05 12.47
CA ASN A 41 -0.25 4.80 13.42
C ASN A 41 -0.28 4.14 14.81
N GLN A 42 -0.25 2.81 14.88
CA GLN A 42 -0.13 2.10 16.16
C GLN A 42 1.17 2.44 16.88
N SER A 43 2.28 2.51 16.13
CA SER A 43 3.58 2.88 16.69
C SER A 43 3.53 4.29 17.28
N PHE A 44 2.88 5.24 16.59
CA PHE A 44 2.71 6.61 17.09
C PHE A 44 1.88 6.69 18.37
N SER A 45 0.82 5.87 18.50
CA SER A 45 -0.03 5.79 19.70
C SER A 45 0.68 5.19 20.93
N LEU A 46 1.78 4.45 20.74
CA LEU A 46 2.56 3.87 21.85
C LEU A 46 3.60 4.83 22.44
N TYR A 47 3.90 5.94 21.75
CA TYR A 47 4.91 6.92 22.18
C TYR A 47 4.30 8.27 22.62
N VAL A 48 2.97 8.37 22.66
CA VAL A 48 2.23 9.55 23.15
C VAL A 48 1.47 9.23 24.43
#